data_AF-A0A314ZMS4-F1
#
_entry.id   AF-A0A314ZMS4-F1
#
_cell.length_a   1.000
_cell.length_b   1.000
_cell.length_c   1.000
_cell.angle_alpha   90.00
_cell.angle_beta   90.00
_cell.angle_gamma   90.00
#
_symmetry.space_group_name_H-M   'P 1'
#
loop_
_entity.id
_entity.type
_entity.pdbx_description
1 polymer ?
#
loop_
_entity_poly.entity_id
_entity_poly.type
_entity_poly.pdbx_seq_one_letter_code
_entity_poly.pdbx_strand_id
1 'polypeptide(L)'
;MNKQFYNLGSIDYAKNVPYKTSLAKDFLRHEKVKKALGLNGSLVFDKCNDLVGDILHEDVMKSVKYMVEYLMKKNKILLYQGKFDLRDGVVSIEGERDV
;
A
#
# COMPACT_ATOMS: atom_id res chain seq x y z
N MET A 1 5.86 8.19 -14.42
CA MET A 1 4.88 7.07 -14.40
C MET A 1 3.48 7.67 -14.56
N ASN A 2 2.66 7.15 -15.48
CA ASN A 2 1.41 7.81 -15.91
C ASN A 2 0.34 7.81 -14.80
N LYS A 3 -0.38 8.92 -14.58
CA LYS A 3 -1.47 9.02 -13.57
C LYS A 3 -2.54 7.93 -13.69
N GLN A 4 -2.70 7.38 -14.90
CA GLN A 4 -3.61 6.28 -15.21
C GLN A 4 -3.30 4.98 -14.45
N PHE A 5 -2.04 4.74 -14.06
CA PHE A 5 -1.65 3.53 -13.31
C PHE A 5 -1.98 3.61 -11.82
N TYR A 6 -2.03 4.81 -11.22
CA TYR A 6 -2.39 4.96 -9.81
C TYR A 6 -3.86 4.61 -9.51
N ASN A 7 -4.73 4.76 -10.51
CA ASN A 7 -6.17 4.53 -10.38
C ASN A 7 -6.61 3.08 -10.61
N LEU A 8 -5.72 2.18 -11.04
CA LEU A 8 -6.07 0.78 -11.32
C LEU A 8 -6.24 -0.10 -10.07
N GLY A 9 -5.97 0.45 -8.87
CA GLY A 9 -6.03 -0.33 -7.63
C GLY A 9 -4.94 -1.41 -7.57
N SER A 10 -5.06 -2.34 -6.61
CA SER A 10 -4.15 -3.48 -6.52
C SER A 10 -4.43 -4.43 -7.69
N ILE A 11 -3.48 -4.59 -8.61
CA ILE A 11 -3.64 -5.46 -9.79
C ILE A 11 -2.91 -6.77 -9.53
N ASP A 12 -3.69 -7.83 -9.39
CA ASP A 12 -3.23 -9.21 -9.46
C ASP A 12 -3.50 -9.70 -10.88
N TYR A 13 -2.47 -9.94 -11.68
CA TYR A 13 -2.67 -10.29 -13.10
C TYR A 13 -3.26 -11.67 -13.31
N ALA A 14 -3.25 -12.54 -12.30
CA ALA A 14 -3.95 -13.81 -12.35
C ALA A 14 -5.47 -13.65 -12.12
N LYS A 15 -5.93 -12.45 -11.71
CA LYS A 15 -7.35 -12.18 -11.47
C LYS A 15 -7.95 -11.35 -12.60
N ASN A 16 -9.07 -11.86 -13.11
CA ASN A 16 -9.88 -11.16 -14.10
C ASN A 16 -10.85 -10.13 -13.48
N VAL A 17 -10.84 -9.97 -12.15
CA VAL A 17 -11.72 -9.03 -11.44
C VAL A 17 -10.92 -8.26 -10.37
N PRO A 18 -11.17 -6.94 -10.21
CA PRO A 18 -10.53 -6.16 -9.15
C PRO A 18 -10.89 -6.66 -7.74
N TYR A 19 -10.01 -6.38 -6.79
CA TYR A 19 -10.31 -6.60 -5.37
C TYR A 19 -11.49 -5.74 -4.93
N LYS A 20 -12.44 -6.34 -4.21
CA LYS A 20 -13.65 -5.67 -3.69
C LYS A 20 -13.34 -4.80 -2.47
N THR A 21 -12.60 -3.70 -2.67
CA THR A 21 -12.23 -2.78 -1.58
C THR A 21 -13.40 -1.95 -1.06
N SER A 22 -14.52 -1.87 -1.79
CA SER A 22 -15.73 -1.17 -1.36
C SER A 22 -16.34 -1.77 -0.09
N LEU A 23 -16.28 -3.09 0.08
CA LEU A 23 -16.83 -3.77 1.26
C LEU A 23 -16.22 -3.24 2.56
N ALA A 24 -14.90 -3.06 2.60
CA ALA A 24 -14.21 -2.48 3.75
C ALA A 24 -14.58 -1.00 3.94
N LYS A 25 -14.67 -0.24 2.84
CA LYS A 25 -15.05 1.18 2.86
C LYS A 25 -16.45 1.38 3.44
N ASP A 26 -17.42 0.59 3.01
CA ASP A 26 -18.81 0.67 3.46
C ASP A 26 -18.95 0.23 4.92
N PHE A 27 -18.28 -0.85 5.30
CA PHE A 27 -18.26 -1.33 6.69
C PHE A 27 -17.68 -0.27 7.65
N LEU A 28 -16.53 0.31 7.31
CA LEU A 28 -15.87 1.31 8.16
C LEU A 28 -16.59 2.67 8.20
N ARG A 29 -17.42 2.96 7.20
CA ARG A 29 -18.30 4.14 7.20
C ARG A 29 -19.58 3.94 8.02
N HIS A 30 -19.92 2.71 8.37
CA HIS A 30 -21.14 2.43 9.11
C HIS A 30 -21.07 3.02 10.54
N GLU A 31 -22.09 3.78 10.93
CA GLU A 31 -22.08 4.53 12.20
C GLU A 31 -21.89 3.66 13.45
N LYS A 32 -22.47 2.45 13.48
CA LYS A 32 -22.23 1.50 14.58
C LYS A 32 -20.77 1.06 14.67
N VAL A 33 -20.10 0.88 13.53
CA VAL A 33 -18.68 0.49 13.47
C VAL A 33 -17.81 1.66 13.91
N LYS A 34 -18.09 2.87 13.43
CA LYS A 34 -17.42 4.10 13.89
C LYS A 34 -17.51 4.27 15.41
N LYS A 35 -18.71 4.11 15.97
CA LYS A 35 -18.96 4.18 17.42
C LYS A 35 -18.19 3.10 18.19
N ALA A 36 -18.18 1.86 17.68
CA ALA A 36 -17.43 0.76 18.29
C ALA A 36 -15.90 1.01 18.28
N LEU A 37 -15.40 1.74 17.27
CA LEU A 37 -14.00 2.17 17.19
C LEU A 37 -13.69 3.43 18.02
N GLY A 38 -14.65 3.94 18.80
CA GLY A 38 -14.46 5.13 19.66
C GLY A 38 -14.44 6.45 18.90
N LEU A 39 -14.91 6.49 17.65
CA LEU A 39 -14.97 7.72 16.86
C LEU A 39 -16.21 8.53 17.22
N ASN A 40 -15.99 9.77 17.68
CA ASN A 40 -17.03 10.76 17.88
C ASN A 40 -16.97 11.80 16.75
N GLY A 41 -18.03 11.91 15.94
CA GLY A 41 -18.20 13.01 14.98
C GLY A 41 -18.24 12.62 13.49
N SER A 42 -17.96 13.62 12.64
CA SER A 42 -18.18 13.62 11.19
C SER A 42 -17.05 13.01 10.35
N LEU A 43 -16.06 12.37 10.98
CA LEU A 43 -14.98 11.70 10.26
C LEU A 43 -15.55 10.62 9.33
N VAL A 44 -15.18 10.72 8.04
CA VAL A 44 -15.57 9.77 7.00
C VAL A 44 -14.33 9.00 6.57
N PHE A 45 -14.40 7.67 6.66
CA PHE A 45 -13.33 6.80 6.20
C PHE A 45 -13.19 6.86 4.66
N ASP A 46 -11.96 6.91 4.16
CA ASP A 46 -11.66 6.58 2.76
C ASP A 46 -10.44 5.65 2.68
N LYS A 47 -10.34 4.88 1.59
CA LYS A 47 -9.27 3.90 1.38
C LYS A 47 -7.91 4.59 1.23
N CYS A 48 -7.88 5.68 0.46
CA CYS A 48 -6.70 6.49 0.17
C CYS A 48 -7.12 7.96 0.10
N ASN A 49 -6.21 8.87 0.46
CA ASN A 49 -6.43 10.31 0.37
C ASN A 49 -5.48 10.90 -0.68
N ASP A 50 -6.04 11.33 -1.80
CA ASP A 50 -5.25 11.84 -2.94
C ASP A 50 -4.48 13.11 -2.58
N LEU A 51 -5.05 13.99 -1.74
CA LEU A 51 -4.37 15.21 -1.28
C LEU A 51 -3.08 14.88 -0.53
N VAL A 52 -3.10 13.87 0.33
CA VAL A 52 -1.89 13.43 1.06
C VAL A 52 -0.85 12.87 0.08
N GLY A 53 -1.30 12.09 -0.90
CA GLY A 53 -0.42 11.55 -1.95
C GLY A 53 0.23 12.63 -2.80
N ASP A 54 -0.52 13.66 -3.17
CA ASP A 54 -0.03 14.79 -3.95
C ASP A 54 0.96 15.65 -3.15
N ILE A 55 0.69 15.92 -1.88
CA ILE A 55 1.57 16.73 -1.02
C ILE A 55 2.92 16.03 -0.78
N LEU A 56 2.90 14.72 -0.53
CA LEU A 56 4.11 13.96 -0.17
C LEU A 56 4.85 13.37 -1.38
N HIS A 57 4.41 13.65 -2.61
CA HIS A 57 4.96 13.00 -3.80
C HIS A 57 6.47 13.19 -3.95
N GLU A 58 6.95 14.40 -3.69
CA GLU A 58 8.36 14.77 -3.85
C GLU A 58 9.26 14.30 -2.69
N ASP A 59 8.66 13.89 -1.56
CA ASP A 59 9.39 13.41 -0.38
C ASP A 59 9.71 11.90 -0.44
N VAL A 60 9.26 11.22 -1.49
CA VAL A 60 9.47 9.77 -1.66
C VAL A 60 10.95 9.47 -1.91
N MET A 61 11.54 8.65 -1.04
CA MET A 61 12.91 8.18 -1.21
C MET A 61 13.06 7.36 -2.48
N LYS A 62 14.12 7.61 -3.25
CA LYS A 62 14.44 6.83 -4.47
C LYS A 62 14.86 5.39 -4.16
N SER A 63 15.45 5.14 -2.99
CA SER A 63 15.86 3.80 -2.54
C SER A 63 15.96 3.74 -1.02
N VAL A 64 15.56 2.61 -0.45
CA VAL A 64 15.69 2.30 0.99
C VAL A 64 16.80 1.28 1.28
N LYS A 65 17.54 0.84 0.26
CA LYS A 65 18.55 -0.24 0.35
C LYS A 65 19.51 -0.06 1.52
N TYR A 66 20.10 1.13 1.68
CA TYR A 66 21.08 1.39 2.74
C TYR A 66 20.50 1.24 4.15
N MET A 67 19.21 1.55 4.34
CA MET A 67 18.52 1.37 5.62
C MET A 67 18.27 -0.10 5.89
N VAL A 68 17.86 -0.85 4.87
CA VAL A 68 17.67 -2.31 4.97
C VAL A 68 18.99 -2.99 5.31
N GLU A 69 20.08 -2.67 4.61
CA GLU A 69 21.43 -3.21 4.89
C GLU A 69 21.90 -2.89 6.31
N TYR A 70 21.62 -1.68 6.80
CA TYR A 70 21.92 -1.31 8.18
C TYR A 70 21.11 -2.13 9.19
N LEU A 71 19.82 -2.33 8.94
CA LEU A 71 18.94 -3.10 9.82
C LEU A 71 19.28 -4.59 9.82
N MET A 72 19.70 -5.15 8.69
CA MET A 72 20.13 -6.56 8.57
C MET A 72 21.31 -6.91 9.46
N LYS A 73 22.20 -5.94 9.76
CA LYS A 73 23.31 -6.15 10.70
C LYS A 73 22.85 -6.36 12.15
N LYS A 74 21.62 -5.96 12.46
CA LYS A 74 21.09 -5.91 13.84
C LYS A 74 19.85 -6.78 14.04
N ASN A 75 19.16 -7.14 12.96
CA ASN A 75 17.85 -7.77 13.00
C ASN A 75 17.71 -8.82 11.90
N LYS A 76 16.81 -9.79 12.11
CA LYS A 76 16.33 -10.66 11.03
C LYS A 76 15.25 -9.91 10.25
N ILE A 77 15.44 -9.76 8.94
CA ILE A 77 14.52 -9.04 8.05
C ILE A 77 13.84 -10.05 7.12
N LEU A 78 12.50 -9.94 6.99
CA LEU A 78 11.72 -10.66 6.00
C LEU A 78 11.13 -9.67 5.00
N LEU A 79 11.57 -9.78 3.76
CA LEU A 79 10.98 -9.08 2.64
C LEU A 79 10.13 -10.08 1.85
N TYR A 80 8.85 -9.80 1.65
CA TYR A 80 7.92 -10.69 0.97
C TYR A 80 7.16 -9.94 -0.13
N GLN A 81 6.92 -10.61 -1.25
CA GLN A 81 6.21 -10.04 -2.39
C GLN A 81 5.25 -11.05 -3.02
N GLY A 82 4.11 -10.57 -3.50
CA GLY A 82 3.14 -11.38 -4.21
C GLY A 82 3.63 -11.74 -5.60
N LYS A 83 3.62 -13.04 -5.94
CA LYS A 83 4.06 -13.53 -7.28
C LYS A 83 3.32 -12.89 -8.46
N PHE A 84 2.07 -12.48 -8.23
CA PHE A 84 1.18 -11.95 -9.26
C PHE A 84 0.93 -10.44 -9.16
N ASP A 85 1.67 -9.73 -8.29
CA ASP A 85 1.55 -8.28 -8.16
C ASP A 85 2.18 -7.57 -9.36
N LEU A 86 1.38 -6.83 -10.12
CA LEU A 86 1.88 -6.00 -11.22
C LEU A 86 2.27 -4.59 -10.78
N ARG A 87 1.88 -4.14 -9.58
CA ARG A 87 2.13 -2.78 -9.16
C ARG A 87 3.61 -2.58 -8.84
N ASP A 88 4.15 -3.44 -8.00
CA ASP A 88 5.55 -3.36 -7.57
C ASP A 88 6.40 -4.46 -8.25
N GLY A 89 5.79 -5.56 -8.72
CA GLY A 89 6.46 -6.64 -9.45
C GLY A 89 7.32 -7.55 -8.56
N VAL A 90 7.55 -8.80 -8.97
CA VAL A 90 8.29 -9.79 -8.15
C VAL A 90 9.77 -9.43 -7.99
N VAL A 91 10.39 -8.88 -9.03
CA VAL A 91 11.83 -8.59 -9.07
C VAL A 91 12.22 -7.42 -8.17
N SER A 92 11.27 -6.56 -7.78
CA SER A 92 11.53 -5.39 -6.92
C SER A 92 12.19 -5.77 -5.59
N ILE A 93 11.89 -6.96 -5.07
CA ILE A 93 12.41 -7.45 -3.79
C ILE A 93 13.61 -8.39 -3.94
N GLU A 94 13.79 -8.98 -5.12
CA GLU A 94 14.85 -9.96 -5.39
C GLU A 94 16.18 -9.27 -5.67
N GLY A 95 16.17 -8.11 -6.35
CA GLY A 95 17.38 -7.32 -6.61
C GLY A 95 18.07 -6.75 -5.36
N GLU A 96 17.47 -6.90 -4.19
CA GLU A 96 18.04 -6.51 -2.89
C GLU A 96 18.80 -7.67 -2.21
N ARG A 97 18.74 -8.89 -2.77
CA ARG A 97 19.48 -10.07 -2.29
C ARG A 97 20.79 -10.36 -3.04
N ASP A 98 21.02 -9.75 -4.20
CA ASP A 98 22.25 -9.95 -4.97
C ASP A 98 23.40 -9.04 -4.47
N VAL A 99 23.87 -9.33 -3.24
CA VAL A 99 25.21 -9.01 -2.72
C VAL A 99 25.70 -10.18 -1.87
#